data_AF-A0A497QR37-F1
#
_entry.id   AF-A0A497QR37-F1
#
_cell.length_a   1.000
_cell.length_b   1.000
_cell.length_c   1.000
_cell.angle_alpha   90.00
_cell.angle_beta   90.00
_cell.angle_gamma   90.00
#
_symmetry.space_group_name_H-M   'P 1'
#
loop_
_entity.id
_entity.type
_entity.pdbx_description
1 polymer ?
#
loop_
_entity_poly.entity_id
_entity_poly.type
_entity_poly.pdbx_seq_one_letter_code
_entity_poly.pdbx_strand_id
1 'polypeptide(L)'
;MKGFGKMKRRNKLTLLITISITLALFLSVQNAAAANRKELLEQFCLSNQHSSGAFLDTPTGNVEDEGLLSEFTTYANLFILAQIDSELTNLNDQGIIRSYLRDRYLQFSDVGSGIITQAYYAYFGGILLDTNFTSTMIEDATTKLFELQNDTTNGFASAEATEANIPDTYFAVKLLTTFGKINETSPTNLANFVFSTWDAENSAFASIPGGEATIIDTYYALATLSELNSLNQLNSTQIQGISDFVESYYFGDPTQSLHYGGYGIQTGITQSSLLLTYFATHILSLLDIPLHEETLTWVLSRQNPTDYGFADVSSGNAELISSAKLSYYAVSTILLYDSEAFSTSRNALMNEEIWQLETNPWAITGIVIGSIATVALIIFGIYKYRNRI
;
A
#
# COMPACT_ATOMS: atom_id res chain seq x y z
N MET A 1 -66.75 19.67 32.71
CA MET A 1 -65.30 19.55 33.01
C MET A 1 -64.74 18.11 33.01
N LYS A 2 -65.31 17.13 32.29
CA LYS A 2 -64.77 15.73 32.24
C LYS A 2 -63.86 15.42 31.03
N GLY A 3 -63.59 16.39 30.14
CA GLY A 3 -62.81 16.17 28.90
C GLY A 3 -61.30 16.46 28.99
N PHE A 4 -60.83 17.17 30.03
CA PHE A 4 -59.44 17.64 30.11
C PHE A 4 -58.42 16.54 30.44
N GLY A 5 -58.84 15.45 31.11
CA GLY A 5 -57.94 14.36 31.51
C GLY A 5 -57.45 13.48 30.35
N LYS A 6 -58.31 13.19 29.36
CA LYS A 6 -57.93 12.36 28.20
C LYS A 6 -56.93 13.03 27.27
N MET A 7 -56.90 14.36 27.24
CA MET A 7 -56.03 15.12 26.34
C MET A 7 -54.57 15.19 26.83
N LYS A 8 -54.34 15.25 28.15
CA LYS A 8 -52.97 15.17 28.73
C LYS A 8 -52.29 13.82 28.47
N ARG A 9 -53.06 12.73 28.38
CA ARG A 9 -52.52 11.37 28.19
C ARG A 9 -51.99 11.13 26.78
N ARG A 10 -52.66 11.68 25.75
CA ARG A 10 -52.24 11.54 24.34
C ARG A 10 -50.94 12.29 24.02
N ASN A 11 -50.77 13.52 24.51
CA ASN A 11 -49.54 14.28 24.27
C ASN A 11 -48.29 13.65 24.93
N LYS A 12 -48.45 13.00 26.09
CA LYS A 12 -47.36 12.28 26.77
C LYS A 12 -46.91 11.05 25.98
N LEU A 13 -47.83 10.34 25.37
CA LEU A 13 -47.52 9.16 24.56
C LEU A 13 -46.77 9.54 23.28
N THR A 14 -47.21 10.59 22.58
CA THR A 14 -46.51 11.08 21.38
C THR A 14 -45.08 11.54 21.69
N LEU A 15 -44.89 12.29 22.78
CA LEU A 15 -43.56 12.72 23.22
C LEU A 15 -42.63 11.54 23.55
N LEU A 16 -43.15 10.52 24.26
CA LEU A 16 -42.39 9.31 24.57
C LEU A 16 -41.99 8.56 23.30
N ILE A 17 -42.89 8.40 22.34
CA ILE A 17 -42.59 7.73 21.06
C ILE A 17 -41.51 8.51 20.29
N THR A 18 -41.60 9.84 20.22
CA THR A 18 -40.58 10.66 19.56
C THR A 18 -39.22 10.51 20.24
N ILE A 19 -39.16 10.59 21.57
CA ILE A 19 -37.90 10.41 22.31
C ILE A 19 -37.33 9.01 22.08
N SER A 20 -38.16 7.96 22.10
CA SER A 20 -37.71 6.60 21.85
C SER A 20 -37.19 6.41 20.42
N ILE A 21 -37.82 7.01 19.41
CA ILE A 21 -37.35 6.95 18.02
C ILE A 21 -36.04 7.73 17.86
N THR A 22 -35.95 8.95 18.39
CA THR A 22 -34.72 9.76 18.33
C THR A 22 -33.58 9.05 19.06
N LEU A 23 -33.83 8.43 20.22
CA LEU A 23 -32.83 7.68 20.96
C LEU A 23 -32.42 6.41 20.22
N ALA A 24 -33.35 5.66 19.61
CA ALA A 24 -33.03 4.49 18.80
C ALA A 24 -32.20 4.86 17.56
N LEU A 25 -32.53 5.97 16.90
CA LEU A 25 -31.74 6.51 15.79
C LEU A 25 -30.35 6.94 16.27
N PHE A 26 -30.26 7.66 17.39
CA PHE A 26 -28.97 8.07 17.97
C PHE A 26 -28.10 6.86 18.36
N LEU A 27 -28.70 5.83 18.98
CA LEU A 27 -28.01 4.59 19.32
C LEU A 27 -27.60 3.79 18.08
N SER A 28 -28.39 3.83 17.00
CA SER A 28 -27.99 3.19 15.73
C SER A 28 -26.81 3.89 15.05
N VAL A 29 -26.65 5.20 15.30
CA VAL A 29 -25.49 5.98 14.83
C VAL A 29 -24.26 5.74 15.72
N GLN A 30 -24.43 5.47 17.02
CA GLN A 30 -23.31 5.14 17.91
C GLN A 30 -22.62 3.81 17.58
N ASN A 31 -23.27 2.95 16.77
CA ASN A 31 -22.63 1.72 16.27
C ASN A 31 -21.76 1.96 15.03
N ALA A 32 -21.76 3.15 14.44
CA ALA A 32 -20.68 3.56 13.54
C ALA A 32 -19.49 3.95 14.43
N ALA A 33 -18.80 2.93 14.94
CA ALA A 33 -17.57 3.14 15.69
C ALA A 33 -16.56 3.78 14.74
N ALA A 34 -16.02 4.93 15.14
CA ALA A 34 -14.83 5.45 14.51
C ALA A 34 -13.72 4.41 14.71
N ALA A 35 -13.10 3.98 13.62
CA ALA A 35 -11.90 3.15 13.64
C ALA A 35 -10.77 3.97 13.02
N ASN A 36 -9.58 3.83 13.57
CA ASN A 36 -8.42 4.51 12.97
C ASN A 36 -7.97 3.77 11.69
N ARG A 37 -7.32 4.50 10.79
CA ARG A 37 -6.84 3.95 9.50
C ARG A 37 -6.02 2.69 9.66
N LYS A 38 -5.14 2.65 10.67
CA LYS A 38 -4.26 1.51 10.90
C LYS A 38 -5.00 0.25 11.37
N GLU A 39 -6.00 0.36 12.25
CA GLU A 39 -6.79 -0.79 12.71
C GLU A 39 -7.58 -1.41 11.55
N LEU A 40 -8.13 -0.56 10.68
CA LEU A 40 -8.80 -0.99 9.47
C LEU A 40 -7.82 -1.71 8.53
N LEU A 41 -6.63 -1.13 8.31
CA LEU A 41 -5.60 -1.74 7.47
C LEU A 41 -5.05 -3.05 8.05
N GLU A 42 -4.90 -3.14 9.37
CA GLU A 42 -4.54 -4.39 10.07
C GLU A 42 -5.59 -5.48 9.80
N GLN A 43 -6.87 -5.15 9.91
CA GLN A 43 -7.95 -6.09 9.61
C GLN A 43 -7.90 -6.57 8.16
N PHE A 44 -7.65 -5.67 7.20
CA PHE A 44 -7.44 -6.05 5.80
C PHE A 44 -6.29 -7.04 5.67
N CYS A 45 -5.12 -6.74 6.22
CA CYS A 45 -3.95 -7.60 6.11
C CYS A 45 -4.16 -8.97 6.77
N LEU A 46 -4.77 -9.01 7.96
CA LEU A 46 -5.10 -10.26 8.64
C LEU A 46 -6.13 -11.09 7.87
N SER A 47 -7.09 -10.45 7.19
CA SER A 47 -8.08 -11.14 6.35
C SER A 47 -7.49 -11.79 5.10
N ASN A 48 -6.31 -11.35 4.66
CA ASN A 48 -5.59 -11.93 3.54
C ASN A 48 -4.81 -13.21 3.91
N GLN A 49 -4.74 -13.57 5.20
CA GLN A 49 -3.96 -14.71 5.65
C GLN A 49 -4.57 -16.04 5.15
N HIS A 50 -3.76 -16.85 4.46
CA HIS A 50 -4.14 -18.17 3.97
C HIS A 50 -3.66 -19.29 4.91
N SER A 51 -4.34 -20.45 4.86
CA SER A 51 -4.05 -21.61 5.72
C SER A 51 -2.68 -22.24 5.47
N SER A 52 -2.09 -22.01 4.29
CA SER A 52 -0.72 -22.44 3.95
C SER A 52 0.38 -21.57 4.58
N GLY A 53 0.03 -20.46 5.24
CA GLY A 53 0.99 -19.47 5.75
C GLY A 53 1.31 -18.33 4.78
N ALA A 54 0.90 -18.44 3.52
CA ALA A 54 0.99 -17.35 2.56
C ALA A 54 -0.11 -16.29 2.81
N PHE A 55 -0.02 -15.16 2.12
CA PHE A 55 -1.10 -14.17 2.06
C PHE A 55 -1.60 -13.98 0.63
N LEU A 56 -2.92 -13.86 0.51
CA LEU A 56 -3.60 -13.48 -0.73
C LEU A 56 -3.39 -12.00 -1.03
N ASP A 57 -3.53 -11.63 -2.31
CA ASP A 57 -3.52 -10.21 -2.70
C ASP A 57 -4.83 -9.50 -2.31
N THR A 58 -5.95 -10.24 -2.32
CA THR A 58 -7.30 -9.73 -2.00
C THR A 58 -8.04 -10.71 -1.09
N PRO A 59 -8.90 -10.25 -0.16
CA PRO A 59 -9.59 -11.13 0.80
C PRO A 59 -10.64 -12.07 0.17
N THR A 60 -11.09 -11.80 -1.05
CA THR A 60 -12.34 -12.36 -1.59
C THR A 60 -12.20 -13.68 -2.35
N GLY A 61 -11.06 -14.36 -2.25
CA GLY A 61 -10.83 -15.62 -2.92
C GLY A 61 -11.03 -16.84 -2.03
N ASN A 62 -12.12 -17.60 -2.19
CA ASN A 62 -12.15 -19.03 -1.86
C ASN A 62 -11.28 -19.79 -2.88
N VAL A 63 -10.00 -19.46 -2.90
CA VAL A 63 -9.13 -19.91 -3.97
C VAL A 63 -8.17 -20.92 -3.38
N GLU A 64 -8.52 -22.19 -3.59
CA GLU A 64 -7.60 -23.31 -3.46
C GLU A 64 -6.48 -23.27 -4.52
N ASP A 65 -6.48 -22.27 -5.42
CA ASP A 65 -5.44 -22.08 -6.43
C ASP A 65 -4.19 -21.46 -5.79
N GLU A 66 -3.22 -22.33 -5.51
CA GLU A 66 -1.88 -21.97 -5.04
C GLU A 66 -1.18 -20.97 -5.99
N GLY A 67 -1.62 -20.87 -7.26
CA GLY A 67 -1.07 -19.93 -8.23
C GLY A 67 -1.30 -18.44 -7.91
N LEU A 68 -2.24 -18.13 -7.00
CA LEU A 68 -2.47 -16.76 -6.53
C LEU A 68 -1.60 -16.38 -5.32
N LEU A 69 -0.93 -17.35 -4.70
CA LEU A 69 -0.04 -17.11 -3.56
C LEU A 69 1.30 -16.61 -4.09
N SER A 70 1.74 -15.45 -3.59
CA SER A 70 3.06 -14.91 -3.92
C SER A 70 3.83 -14.53 -2.67
N GLU A 71 5.14 -14.62 -2.75
CA GLU A 71 6.06 -14.17 -1.72
C GLU A 71 5.95 -12.65 -1.55
N PHE A 72 5.70 -11.93 -2.64
CA PHE A 72 5.51 -10.49 -2.58
C PHE A 72 4.27 -10.11 -1.77
N THR A 73 3.12 -10.74 -2.01
CA THR A 73 1.90 -10.46 -1.23
C THR A 73 2.06 -10.84 0.24
N THR A 74 2.77 -11.94 0.51
CA THR A 74 3.13 -12.35 1.88
C THR A 74 4.01 -11.29 2.55
N TYR A 75 5.11 -10.90 1.90
CA TYR A 75 5.99 -9.84 2.40
C TYR A 75 5.26 -8.51 2.58
N ALA A 76 4.42 -8.11 1.62
CA ALA A 76 3.64 -6.87 1.65
C ALA A 76 2.73 -6.79 2.89
N ASN A 77 1.95 -7.84 3.17
CA ASN A 77 1.10 -7.88 4.36
C ASN A 77 1.94 -7.87 5.65
N LEU A 78 3.01 -8.68 5.73
CA LEU A 78 3.90 -8.72 6.90
C LEU A 78 4.58 -7.37 7.14
N PHE A 79 5.03 -6.70 6.09
CA PHE A 79 5.65 -5.38 6.17
C PHE A 79 4.68 -4.37 6.79
N ILE A 80 3.44 -4.31 6.30
CA ILE A 80 2.41 -3.41 6.82
C ILE A 80 2.09 -3.74 8.27
N LEU A 81 1.87 -5.01 8.59
CA LEU A 81 1.57 -5.45 9.96
C LEU A 81 2.72 -5.10 10.92
N ALA A 82 3.98 -5.22 10.48
CA ALA A 82 5.15 -4.87 11.29
C ALA A 82 5.26 -3.36 11.57
N GLN A 83 4.66 -2.50 10.73
CA GLN A 83 4.55 -1.07 11.03
C GLN A 83 3.53 -0.79 12.14
N ILE A 84 2.50 -1.63 12.26
CA ILE A 84 1.39 -1.48 13.21
C ILE A 84 1.75 -2.13 14.56
N ASP A 85 2.30 -3.34 14.50
CA ASP A 85 2.77 -4.14 15.61
C ASP A 85 4.09 -4.82 15.22
N SER A 86 5.20 -4.30 15.72
CA SER A 86 6.55 -4.79 15.40
C SER A 86 6.79 -6.24 15.83
N GLU A 87 6.02 -6.74 16.81
CA GLU A 87 6.13 -8.11 17.32
C GLU A 87 5.15 -9.07 16.59
N LEU A 88 4.31 -8.54 15.70
CA LEU A 88 3.34 -9.28 14.89
C LEU A 88 2.45 -10.22 15.72
N THR A 89 2.04 -9.78 16.91
CA THR A 89 1.34 -10.59 17.92
C THR A 89 -0.05 -11.04 17.48
N ASN A 90 -0.68 -10.31 16.56
CA ASN A 90 -2.01 -10.62 16.02
C ASN A 90 -2.00 -11.65 14.88
N LEU A 91 -0.82 -12.07 14.40
CA LEU A 91 -0.73 -13.11 13.37
C LEU A 91 -1.12 -14.47 13.93
N ASN A 92 -2.02 -15.15 13.22
CA ASN A 92 -2.31 -16.55 13.51
C ASN A 92 -1.13 -17.41 13.03
N ASP A 93 -0.71 -18.38 13.85
CA ASP A 93 0.27 -19.41 13.45
C ASP A 93 1.52 -18.89 12.71
N GLN A 94 2.27 -18.00 13.35
CA GLN A 94 3.56 -17.52 12.82
C GLN A 94 4.51 -18.68 12.43
N GLY A 95 4.37 -19.86 13.04
CA GLY A 95 5.18 -21.04 12.71
C GLY A 95 4.94 -21.57 11.30
N ILE A 96 3.69 -21.62 10.84
CA ILE A 96 3.35 -22.00 9.46
C ILE A 96 3.89 -20.94 8.49
N ILE A 97 3.73 -19.64 8.78
CA ILE A 97 4.22 -18.55 7.90
C ILE A 97 5.75 -18.62 7.75
N ARG A 98 6.49 -18.80 8.86
CA ARG A 98 7.95 -19.00 8.84
C ARG A 98 8.35 -20.20 7.97
N SER A 99 7.61 -21.30 8.09
CA SER A 99 7.88 -22.52 7.30
C SER A 99 7.64 -22.27 5.82
N TYR A 100 6.52 -21.64 5.45
CA TYR A 100 6.23 -21.24 4.07
C TYR A 100 7.35 -20.39 3.46
N LEU A 101 7.72 -19.29 4.12
CA LEU A 101 8.77 -18.38 3.64
C LEU A 101 10.13 -19.07 3.51
N ARG A 102 10.49 -19.91 4.49
CA ARG A 102 11.73 -20.68 4.43
C ARG A 102 11.74 -21.66 3.27
N ASP A 103 10.64 -22.37 3.04
CA ASP A 103 10.53 -23.36 1.97
C ASP A 103 10.56 -22.69 0.59
N ARG A 104 9.92 -21.52 0.44
CA ARG A 104 10.01 -20.72 -0.80
C ARG A 104 11.41 -20.17 -1.04
N TYR A 105 12.13 -19.78 0.02
CA TYR A 105 13.55 -19.40 -0.09
C TYR A 105 14.43 -20.59 -0.53
N LEU A 106 14.24 -21.78 0.03
CA LEU A 106 14.99 -22.99 -0.36
C LEU A 106 14.75 -23.41 -1.82
N GLN A 107 13.55 -23.16 -2.35
CA GLN A 107 13.26 -23.46 -3.76
C GLN A 107 14.14 -22.66 -4.72
N PHE A 108 14.65 -21.49 -4.31
CA PHE A 108 15.59 -20.72 -5.10
C PHE A 108 16.94 -21.42 -5.25
N SER A 109 17.47 -22.02 -4.18
CA SER A 109 18.76 -22.72 -4.21
C SER A 109 18.68 -24.12 -4.83
N ASP A 110 17.58 -24.85 -4.60
CA ASP A 110 17.53 -26.30 -4.84
C ASP A 110 17.02 -26.69 -6.23
N VAL A 111 16.16 -25.86 -6.83
CA VAL A 111 15.47 -26.18 -8.09
C VAL A 111 15.89 -25.11 -9.11
N GLY A 112 16.46 -25.53 -10.24
CA GLY A 112 17.00 -24.64 -11.28
C GLY A 112 16.03 -23.64 -11.94
N SER A 113 14.86 -23.40 -11.35
CA SER A 113 13.83 -22.44 -11.73
C SER A 113 13.69 -21.27 -10.74
N GLY A 114 14.63 -21.09 -9.81
CA GLY A 114 14.57 -20.04 -8.80
C GLY A 114 14.47 -18.63 -9.40
N ILE A 115 13.42 -17.88 -9.03
CA ILE A 115 13.25 -16.46 -9.39
C ILE A 115 13.85 -15.60 -8.28
N ILE A 116 14.85 -14.78 -8.61
CA ILE A 116 15.58 -13.93 -7.64
C ILE A 116 14.62 -13.08 -6.80
N THR A 117 13.61 -12.48 -7.45
CA THR A 117 12.58 -11.67 -6.80
C THR A 117 11.78 -12.44 -5.75
N GLN A 118 11.46 -13.71 -5.99
CA GLN A 118 10.75 -14.56 -5.02
C GLN A 118 11.63 -14.85 -3.80
N ALA A 119 12.91 -15.17 -4.03
CA ALA A 119 13.89 -15.39 -2.97
C ALA A 119 14.06 -14.15 -2.09
N TYR A 120 14.12 -12.96 -2.72
CA TYR A 120 14.15 -11.67 -2.04
C TYR A 120 12.98 -11.51 -1.08
N TYR A 121 11.74 -11.62 -1.57
CA TYR A 121 10.56 -11.41 -0.73
C TYR A 121 10.40 -12.50 0.34
N ALA A 122 10.74 -13.76 0.03
CA ALA A 122 10.76 -14.85 1.00
C ALA A 122 11.75 -14.58 2.14
N TYR A 123 12.96 -14.15 1.81
CA TYR A 123 13.99 -13.83 2.79
C TYR A 123 13.57 -12.68 3.70
N PHE A 124 13.23 -11.52 3.12
CA PHE A 124 12.87 -10.33 3.91
C PHE A 124 11.57 -10.50 4.69
N GLY A 125 10.59 -11.22 4.14
CA GLY A 125 9.40 -11.61 4.91
C GLY A 125 9.76 -12.52 6.08
N GLY A 126 10.71 -13.43 5.89
CA GLY A 126 11.20 -14.31 6.94
C GLY A 126 11.94 -13.56 8.05
N ILE A 127 12.72 -12.53 7.70
CA ILE A 127 13.40 -11.65 8.66
C ILE A 127 12.40 -10.90 9.56
N LEU A 128 11.28 -10.40 9.00
CA LEU A 128 10.22 -9.76 9.81
C LEU A 128 9.62 -10.70 10.87
N LEU A 129 9.77 -12.01 10.72
CA LEU A 129 9.27 -13.03 11.65
C LEU A 129 10.39 -13.71 12.45
N ASP A 130 11.62 -13.22 12.40
CA ASP A 130 12.79 -13.87 13.01
C ASP A 130 12.99 -15.32 12.53
N THR A 131 12.79 -15.58 11.24
CA THR A 131 13.01 -16.90 10.64
C THR A 131 14.50 -17.24 10.66
N ASN A 132 14.83 -18.41 11.17
CA ASN A 132 16.22 -18.89 11.22
C ASN A 132 16.69 -19.41 9.84
N PHE A 133 17.23 -18.51 9.02
CA PHE A 133 17.97 -18.87 7.82
C PHE A 133 19.41 -19.27 8.20
N THR A 134 19.74 -20.55 8.01
CA THR A 134 21.07 -21.06 8.38
C THR A 134 22.17 -20.52 7.47
N SER A 135 23.42 -20.51 7.94
CA SER A 135 24.57 -20.10 7.12
C SER A 135 24.70 -20.91 5.82
N THR A 136 24.35 -22.20 5.86
CA THR A 136 24.35 -23.06 4.67
C THR A 136 23.33 -22.58 3.64
N MET A 137 22.10 -22.27 4.07
CA MET A 137 21.06 -21.75 3.17
C MET A 137 21.43 -20.41 2.52
N ILE A 138 22.14 -19.55 3.26
CA ILE A 138 22.65 -18.28 2.74
C ILE A 138 23.75 -18.52 1.70
N GLU A 139 24.67 -19.46 1.97
CA GLU A 139 25.76 -19.80 1.05
C GLU A 139 25.24 -20.47 -0.24
N ASP A 140 24.23 -21.33 -0.14
CA ASP A 140 23.61 -21.98 -1.30
C ASP A 140 22.90 -20.95 -2.20
N ALA A 141 22.15 -20.02 -1.61
CA ALA A 141 21.54 -18.92 -2.35
C ALA A 141 22.58 -17.95 -2.95
N THR A 142 23.65 -17.68 -2.22
CA THR A 142 24.78 -16.85 -2.71
C THR A 142 25.42 -17.49 -3.93
N THR A 143 25.72 -18.79 -3.85
CA THR A 143 26.23 -19.58 -4.99
C THR A 143 25.28 -19.47 -6.17
N LYS A 144 23.97 -19.63 -5.93
CA LYS A 144 22.97 -19.53 -6.99
C LYS A 144 22.91 -18.15 -7.64
N LEU A 145 23.01 -17.07 -6.86
CA LEU A 145 23.06 -15.71 -7.39
C LEU A 145 24.26 -15.52 -8.32
N PHE A 146 25.45 -16.01 -7.94
CA PHE A 146 26.63 -15.92 -8.81
C PHE A 146 26.51 -16.75 -10.09
N GLU A 147 25.79 -17.88 -10.08
CA GLU A 147 25.46 -18.61 -11.32
C GLU A 147 24.57 -17.79 -12.28
N LEU A 148 23.74 -16.90 -11.73
CA LEU A 148 22.84 -16.02 -12.48
C LEU A 148 23.50 -14.69 -12.89
N GLN A 149 24.76 -14.47 -12.49
CA GLN A 149 25.52 -13.30 -12.88
C GLN A 149 26.06 -13.48 -14.31
N ASN A 150 25.84 -12.49 -15.16
CA ASN A 150 26.30 -12.52 -16.54
C ASN A 150 27.80 -12.16 -16.61
N ASP A 151 28.63 -13.06 -17.12
CA ASP A 151 30.10 -12.89 -17.20
C ASP A 151 30.56 -11.67 -18.00
N THR A 152 29.76 -11.18 -18.95
CA THR A 152 30.15 -10.06 -19.83
C THR A 152 29.78 -8.71 -19.23
N THR A 153 28.57 -8.61 -18.70
CA THR A 153 28.02 -7.34 -18.18
C THR A 153 28.21 -7.19 -16.67
N ASN A 154 28.39 -8.29 -15.94
CA ASN A 154 28.32 -8.40 -14.47
C ASN A 154 26.91 -8.18 -13.88
N GLY A 155 25.90 -7.80 -14.66
CA GLY A 155 24.51 -7.74 -14.20
C GLY A 155 23.94 -9.15 -13.96
N PHE A 156 22.76 -9.23 -13.34
CA PHE A 156 22.07 -10.50 -13.08
C PHE A 156 20.89 -10.70 -14.03
N ALA A 157 20.60 -11.96 -14.32
CA ALA A 157 19.48 -12.39 -15.13
C ALA A 157 18.64 -13.45 -14.39
N SER A 158 17.36 -13.54 -14.70
CA SER A 158 16.55 -14.69 -14.29
C SER A 158 17.10 -16.00 -14.85
N ALA A 159 16.76 -17.13 -14.22
CA ALA A 159 17.25 -18.45 -14.63
C ALA A 159 16.90 -18.83 -16.10
N GLU A 160 15.88 -18.20 -16.68
CA GLU A 160 15.42 -18.44 -18.04
C GLU A 160 15.99 -17.44 -19.06
N ALA A 161 16.64 -16.37 -18.60
CA ALA A 161 17.16 -15.30 -19.44
C ALA A 161 18.69 -15.38 -19.58
N THR A 162 19.18 -15.10 -20.78
CA THR A 162 20.63 -14.97 -21.04
C THR A 162 21.15 -13.56 -20.82
N GLU A 163 20.26 -12.56 -20.90
CA GLU A 163 20.59 -11.16 -20.81
C GLU A 163 20.29 -10.63 -19.40
N ALA A 164 21.28 -9.93 -18.84
CA ALA A 164 21.12 -9.26 -17.55
C ALA A 164 20.15 -8.08 -17.67
N ASN A 165 19.35 -7.86 -16.63
CA ASN A 165 18.40 -6.75 -16.57
C ASN A 165 18.43 -6.07 -15.19
N ILE A 166 17.91 -4.84 -15.15
CA ILE A 166 17.92 -4.00 -13.95
C ILE A 166 17.09 -4.59 -12.80
N PRO A 167 15.84 -5.07 -12.98
CA PRO A 167 15.06 -5.65 -11.90
C PRO A 167 15.77 -6.83 -11.20
N ASP A 168 16.26 -7.82 -11.96
CA ASP A 168 16.97 -8.97 -11.40
C ASP A 168 18.27 -8.55 -10.70
N THR A 169 19.00 -7.60 -11.30
CA THR A 169 20.21 -7.02 -10.72
C THR A 169 19.92 -6.33 -9.38
N TYR A 170 18.83 -5.57 -9.29
CA TYR A 170 18.43 -4.91 -8.04
C TYR A 170 18.19 -5.93 -6.93
N PHE A 171 17.37 -6.95 -7.15
CA PHE A 171 17.07 -7.94 -6.11
C PHE A 171 18.30 -8.76 -5.71
N ALA A 172 19.16 -9.11 -6.68
CA ALA A 172 20.42 -9.80 -6.41
C ALA A 172 21.37 -8.93 -5.55
N VAL A 173 21.54 -7.65 -5.90
CA VAL A 173 22.40 -6.73 -5.15
C VAL A 173 21.88 -6.52 -3.72
N LYS A 174 20.55 -6.41 -3.52
CA LYS A 174 19.98 -6.31 -2.17
C LYS A 174 20.24 -7.57 -1.33
N LEU A 175 20.08 -8.76 -1.92
CA LEU A 175 20.38 -10.01 -1.21
C LEU A 175 21.87 -10.13 -0.87
N LEU A 176 22.76 -9.94 -1.85
CA LEU A 176 24.21 -10.05 -1.66
C LEU A 176 24.75 -9.02 -0.66
N THR A 177 24.21 -7.81 -0.65
CA THR A 177 24.60 -6.80 0.35
C THR A 177 24.15 -7.22 1.74
N THR A 178 22.92 -7.72 1.87
CA THR A 178 22.39 -8.25 3.14
C THR A 178 23.20 -9.44 3.65
N PHE A 179 23.69 -10.30 2.76
CA PHE A 179 24.53 -11.45 3.11
C PHE A 179 25.99 -11.07 3.41
N GLY A 180 26.39 -9.81 3.18
CA GLY A 180 27.78 -9.37 3.30
C GLY A 180 28.70 -9.89 2.18
N LYS A 181 28.12 -10.30 1.04
CA LYS A 181 28.77 -10.94 -0.10
C LYS A 181 28.92 -10.04 -1.32
N ILE A 182 28.39 -8.81 -1.29
CA ILE A 182 28.40 -7.89 -2.43
C ILE A 182 29.81 -7.61 -2.98
N ASN A 183 30.84 -7.61 -2.13
CA ASN A 183 32.23 -7.37 -2.55
C ASN A 183 32.81 -8.49 -3.44
N GLU A 184 32.15 -9.63 -3.54
CA GLU A 184 32.56 -10.74 -4.42
C GLU A 184 32.14 -10.52 -5.89
N THR A 185 31.22 -9.57 -6.16
CA THR A 185 30.66 -9.28 -7.51
C THR A 185 31.36 -8.20 -8.32
N SER A 186 32.43 -7.59 -7.78
CA SER A 186 33.00 -6.32 -8.28
C SER A 186 31.93 -5.21 -8.36
N PRO A 187 31.63 -4.51 -7.23
CA PRO A 187 30.63 -3.44 -7.18
C PRO A 187 30.77 -2.37 -8.28
N THR A 188 32.00 -2.07 -8.70
CA THR A 188 32.29 -1.13 -9.80
C THR A 188 31.77 -1.63 -11.14
N ASN A 189 31.92 -2.93 -11.45
CA ASN A 189 31.43 -3.47 -12.71
C ASN A 189 29.90 -3.53 -12.74
N LEU A 190 29.27 -3.85 -11.60
CA LEU A 190 27.81 -3.77 -11.46
C LEU A 190 27.31 -2.34 -11.67
N ALA A 191 27.97 -1.34 -11.09
CA ALA A 191 27.60 0.06 -11.32
C ALA A 191 27.74 0.43 -12.81
N ASN A 192 28.82 -0.02 -13.48
CA ASN A 192 29.00 0.18 -14.92
C ASN A 192 27.88 -0.46 -15.75
N PHE A 193 27.42 -1.65 -15.38
CA PHE A 193 26.24 -2.27 -16.01
C PHE A 193 25.01 -1.39 -15.85
N VAL A 194 24.71 -0.92 -14.63
CA VAL A 194 23.55 -0.04 -14.40
C VAL A 194 23.66 1.24 -15.24
N PHE A 195 24.83 1.88 -15.28
CA PHE A 195 25.05 3.05 -16.13
C PHE A 195 24.92 2.75 -17.63
N SER A 196 25.17 1.52 -18.06
CA SER A 196 24.98 1.13 -19.46
C SER A 196 23.52 1.03 -19.89
N THR A 197 22.57 1.01 -18.95
CA THR A 197 21.13 1.03 -19.24
C THR A 197 20.54 2.45 -19.31
N TRP A 198 21.39 3.47 -19.25
CA TRP A 198 20.98 4.86 -19.45
C TRP A 198 20.39 5.08 -20.85
N ASP A 199 19.13 5.48 -20.89
CA ASP A 199 18.42 5.91 -22.08
C ASP A 199 18.58 7.42 -22.25
N ALA A 200 19.42 7.82 -23.21
CA ALA A 200 19.71 9.22 -23.49
C ALA A 200 18.52 9.98 -24.10
N GLU A 201 17.54 9.30 -24.71
CA GLU A 201 16.38 9.94 -25.33
C GLU A 201 15.39 10.40 -24.27
N ASN A 202 15.13 9.54 -23.27
CA ASN A 202 14.23 9.85 -22.16
C ASN A 202 14.94 10.42 -20.91
N SER A 203 16.27 10.45 -20.91
CA SER A 203 17.11 10.88 -19.76
C SER A 203 16.81 10.12 -18.47
N ALA A 204 16.64 8.81 -18.58
CA ALA A 204 16.28 7.91 -17.49
C ALA A 204 16.89 6.51 -17.72
N PHE A 205 16.55 5.50 -16.92
CA PHE A 205 17.11 4.15 -17.09
C PHE A 205 16.09 3.17 -17.65
N ALA A 206 16.57 2.35 -18.58
CA ALA A 206 15.85 1.21 -19.13
C ALA A 206 16.20 -0.09 -18.38
N SER A 207 15.42 -1.13 -18.64
CA SER A 207 15.65 -2.46 -18.05
C SER A 207 16.95 -3.12 -18.55
N ILE A 208 17.34 -2.86 -19.80
CA ILE A 208 18.52 -3.40 -20.46
C ILE A 208 19.25 -2.31 -21.27
N PRO A 209 20.54 -2.47 -21.60
CA PRO A 209 21.27 -1.51 -22.43
C PRO A 209 20.60 -1.27 -23.80
N GLY A 210 20.30 -0.01 -24.11
CA GLY A 210 19.62 0.37 -25.35
C GLY A 210 18.10 0.15 -25.36
N GLY A 211 17.49 -0.22 -24.23
CA GLY A 211 16.04 -0.26 -24.07
C GLY A 211 15.41 1.12 -23.86
N GLU A 212 14.08 1.15 -23.75
CA GLU A 212 13.32 2.36 -23.40
C GLU A 212 13.21 2.50 -21.88
N ALA A 213 13.41 3.71 -21.37
CA ALA A 213 13.28 3.97 -19.95
C ALA A 213 11.85 3.82 -19.42
N THR A 214 11.74 3.31 -18.20
CA THR A 214 10.49 3.30 -17.43
C THR A 214 10.72 3.84 -16.03
N ILE A 215 9.68 4.33 -15.36
CA ILE A 215 9.74 4.72 -13.94
C ILE A 215 10.25 3.55 -13.08
N ILE A 216 9.78 2.33 -13.35
CA ILE A 216 10.10 1.15 -12.53
C ILE A 216 11.59 0.79 -12.66
N ASP A 217 12.10 0.71 -13.90
CA ASP A 217 13.51 0.41 -14.15
C ASP A 217 14.41 1.55 -13.65
N THR A 218 13.97 2.80 -13.78
CA THR A 218 14.68 3.96 -13.22
C THR A 218 14.82 3.88 -11.71
N TYR A 219 13.76 3.53 -10.99
CA TYR A 219 13.84 3.30 -9.56
C TYR A 219 14.84 2.20 -9.22
N TYR A 220 14.73 1.02 -9.85
CA TYR A 220 15.63 -0.10 -9.56
C TYR A 220 17.09 0.21 -9.89
N ALA A 221 17.36 0.93 -10.98
CA ALA A 221 18.70 1.39 -11.33
C ALA A 221 19.28 2.31 -10.24
N LEU A 222 18.54 3.34 -9.84
CA LEU A 222 18.99 4.29 -8.81
C LEU A 222 19.15 3.64 -7.44
N ALA A 223 18.21 2.78 -7.04
CA ALA A 223 18.30 2.04 -5.79
C ALA A 223 19.52 1.10 -5.76
N THR A 224 19.81 0.43 -6.89
CA THR A 224 21.04 -0.36 -7.05
C THR A 224 22.29 0.51 -6.94
N LEU A 225 22.34 1.66 -7.62
CA LEU A 225 23.47 2.59 -7.53
C LEU A 225 23.66 3.13 -6.11
N SER A 226 22.58 3.38 -5.38
CA SER A 226 22.63 3.77 -3.98
C SER A 226 23.25 2.67 -3.11
N GLU A 227 22.80 1.42 -3.25
CA GLU A 227 23.34 0.27 -2.51
C GLU A 227 24.85 0.05 -2.82
N LEU A 228 25.25 0.29 -4.07
CA LEU A 228 26.64 0.20 -4.51
C LEU A 228 27.48 1.46 -4.20
N ASN A 229 26.94 2.43 -3.43
CA ASN A 229 27.59 3.71 -3.13
C ASN A 229 28.11 4.45 -4.38
N SER A 230 27.37 4.35 -5.48
CA SER A 230 27.74 4.88 -6.81
C SER A 230 26.75 5.92 -7.35
N LEU A 231 25.73 6.27 -6.57
CA LEU A 231 24.72 7.27 -6.94
C LEU A 231 25.35 8.65 -7.22
N ASN A 232 26.42 9.01 -6.51
CA ASN A 232 27.18 10.25 -6.68
C ASN A 232 27.93 10.38 -8.02
N GLN A 233 27.96 9.33 -8.84
CA GLN A 233 28.53 9.38 -10.19
C GLN A 233 27.58 10.02 -11.21
N LEU A 234 26.28 10.15 -10.87
CA LEU A 234 25.33 10.93 -11.66
C LEU A 234 25.71 12.42 -11.61
N ASN A 235 25.80 13.04 -12.78
CA ASN A 235 26.01 14.48 -12.86
C ASN A 235 24.68 15.26 -12.75
N SER A 236 24.77 16.58 -12.53
CA SER A 236 23.59 17.45 -12.36
C SER A 236 22.64 17.41 -13.57
N THR A 237 23.15 17.21 -14.78
CA THR A 237 22.32 17.12 -15.99
C THR A 237 21.52 15.83 -16.01
N GLN A 238 22.12 14.71 -15.59
CA GLN A 238 21.40 13.43 -15.48
C GLN A 238 20.34 13.48 -14.37
N ILE A 239 20.66 14.07 -13.22
CA ILE A 239 19.70 14.24 -12.12
C ILE A 239 18.51 15.09 -12.58
N GLN A 240 18.76 16.21 -13.26
CA GLN A 240 17.68 17.04 -13.81
C GLN A 240 16.86 16.28 -14.87
N GLY A 241 17.51 15.51 -15.74
CA GLY A 241 16.82 14.70 -16.75
C GLY A 241 15.90 13.66 -16.14
N ILE A 242 16.34 12.96 -15.08
CA ILE A 242 15.50 12.02 -14.33
C ILE A 242 14.34 12.75 -13.65
N SER A 243 14.59 13.93 -13.07
CA SER A 243 13.53 14.76 -12.48
C SER A 243 12.46 15.09 -13.52
N ASP A 244 12.85 15.63 -14.67
CA ASP A 244 11.93 16.01 -15.74
C ASP A 244 11.17 14.79 -16.29
N PHE A 245 11.85 13.65 -16.39
CA PHE A 245 11.23 12.38 -16.77
C PHE A 245 10.15 11.97 -15.78
N VAL A 246 10.43 11.94 -14.47
CA VAL A 246 9.46 11.57 -13.43
C VAL A 246 8.29 12.55 -13.36
N GLU A 247 8.57 13.86 -13.42
CA GLU A 247 7.56 14.92 -13.41
C GLU A 247 6.60 14.83 -14.60
N SER A 248 7.03 14.26 -15.74
CA SER A 248 6.16 14.05 -16.90
C SER A 248 4.98 13.10 -16.62
N TYR A 249 5.05 12.31 -15.56
CA TYR A 249 3.98 11.40 -15.11
C TYR A 249 3.13 11.98 -13.97
N TYR A 250 3.48 13.15 -13.42
CA TYR A 250 2.78 13.74 -12.29
C TYR A 250 1.47 14.41 -12.71
N PHE A 251 0.38 14.12 -11.99
CA PHE A 251 -0.91 14.78 -12.17
C PHE A 251 -1.00 16.05 -11.31
N GLY A 252 -0.48 17.16 -11.82
CA GLY A 252 -0.50 18.47 -11.14
C GLY A 252 -1.75 19.34 -11.36
N ASP A 253 -2.75 18.87 -12.13
CA ASP A 253 -3.96 19.65 -12.42
C ASP A 253 -5.07 19.38 -11.38
N PRO A 254 -5.43 20.34 -10.52
CA PRO A 254 -6.45 20.15 -9.48
C PRO A 254 -7.87 19.95 -10.05
N THR A 255 -8.10 20.23 -11.34
CA THR A 255 -9.38 19.92 -11.98
C THR A 255 -9.59 18.42 -12.20
N GLN A 256 -8.50 17.64 -12.16
CA GLN A 256 -8.51 16.19 -12.25
C GLN A 256 -8.53 15.58 -10.85
N SER A 257 -9.53 15.91 -10.04
CA SER A 257 -9.54 15.62 -8.59
C SER A 257 -9.31 14.15 -8.20
N LEU A 258 -9.62 13.20 -9.08
CA LEU A 258 -9.36 11.77 -8.84
C LEU A 258 -7.87 11.40 -8.97
N HIS A 259 -7.10 12.16 -9.73
CA HIS A 259 -5.72 11.88 -10.08
C HIS A 259 -4.73 12.91 -9.52
N TYR A 260 -5.21 14.10 -9.16
CA TYR A 260 -4.39 15.20 -8.63
C TYR A 260 -3.53 14.74 -7.45
N GLY A 261 -2.21 14.87 -7.60
CA GLY A 261 -1.20 14.41 -6.63
C GLY A 261 -0.62 13.02 -6.90
N GLY A 262 -1.23 12.19 -7.76
CA GLY A 262 -0.69 10.88 -8.13
C GLY A 262 0.22 10.91 -9.35
N TYR A 263 0.88 9.79 -9.64
CA TYR A 263 1.69 9.56 -10.85
C TYR A 263 1.04 8.51 -11.75
N GLY A 264 1.00 8.76 -13.06
CA GLY A 264 0.31 7.94 -14.06
C GLY A 264 1.20 7.00 -14.84
N ILE A 265 0.57 6.22 -15.73
CA ILE A 265 1.21 5.49 -16.83
C ILE A 265 1.37 6.48 -18.01
N GLN A 266 2.41 6.31 -18.84
CA GLN A 266 2.92 7.21 -19.91
C GLN A 266 1.88 8.04 -20.71
N THR A 267 2.37 9.12 -21.31
CA THR A 267 1.61 10.20 -21.98
C THR A 267 0.37 9.75 -22.76
N GLY A 268 -0.80 10.21 -22.33
CA GLY A 268 -2.10 9.97 -22.98
C GLY A 268 -3.12 9.21 -22.11
N ILE A 269 -2.66 8.64 -21.00
CA ILE A 269 -3.52 7.90 -20.05
C ILE A 269 -4.03 8.85 -18.97
N THR A 270 -5.29 8.68 -18.60
CA THR A 270 -6.03 9.57 -17.70
C THR A 270 -6.04 9.08 -16.25
N GLN A 271 -5.09 8.25 -15.82
CA GLN A 271 -5.17 7.58 -14.52
C GLN A 271 -3.81 7.51 -13.80
N SER A 272 -3.83 7.97 -12.56
CA SER A 272 -2.79 7.81 -11.54
C SER A 272 -2.80 6.40 -10.94
N SER A 273 -1.63 5.87 -10.55
CA SER A 273 -1.46 4.57 -9.89
C SER A 273 -0.59 4.67 -8.64
N LEU A 274 -0.94 3.94 -7.58
CA LEU A 274 -0.17 3.79 -6.35
C LEU A 274 1.20 3.15 -6.61
N LEU A 275 1.28 2.21 -7.55
CA LEU A 275 2.54 1.57 -7.97
C LEU A 275 3.53 2.62 -8.49
N LEU A 276 3.08 3.42 -9.45
CA LEU A 276 3.93 4.43 -10.09
C LEU A 276 4.20 5.61 -9.18
N THR A 277 3.24 5.97 -8.31
CA THR A 277 3.44 6.98 -7.26
C THR A 277 4.51 6.55 -6.27
N TYR A 278 4.53 5.29 -5.86
CA TYR A 278 5.58 4.73 -5.02
C TYR A 278 6.96 4.87 -5.67
N PHE A 279 7.12 4.38 -6.90
CA PHE A 279 8.42 4.43 -7.57
C PHE A 279 8.88 5.87 -7.87
N ALA A 280 7.98 6.73 -8.34
CA ALA A 280 8.30 8.13 -8.62
C ALA A 280 8.78 8.87 -7.36
N THR A 281 8.04 8.77 -6.26
CA THR A 281 8.42 9.44 -5.00
C THR A 281 9.74 8.91 -4.44
N HIS A 282 10.01 7.62 -4.56
CA HIS A 282 11.28 7.04 -4.11
C HIS A 282 12.46 7.46 -5.02
N ILE A 283 12.26 7.60 -6.33
CA ILE A 283 13.27 8.17 -7.23
C ILE A 283 13.62 9.59 -6.79
N LEU A 284 12.61 10.45 -6.61
CA LEU A 284 12.82 11.83 -6.19
C LEU A 284 13.54 11.90 -4.84
N SER A 285 13.15 11.07 -3.87
CA SER A 285 13.81 11.01 -2.57
C SER A 285 15.25 10.50 -2.64
N LEU A 286 15.56 9.50 -3.47
CA LEU A 286 16.93 9.01 -3.63
C LEU A 286 17.87 10.09 -4.20
N LEU A 287 17.33 11.02 -4.99
CA LEU A 287 18.06 12.10 -5.61
C LEU A 287 18.01 13.42 -4.81
N ASP A 288 17.48 13.40 -3.59
CA ASP A 288 17.26 14.58 -2.75
C ASP A 288 16.41 15.68 -3.44
N ILE A 289 15.48 15.28 -4.30
CA ILE A 289 14.53 16.19 -4.98
C ILE A 289 13.28 16.34 -4.11
N PRO A 290 12.79 17.57 -3.87
CA PRO A 290 11.58 17.80 -3.07
C PRO A 290 10.36 17.06 -3.64
N LEU A 291 9.59 16.46 -2.74
CA LEU A 291 8.35 15.76 -3.10
C LEU A 291 7.15 16.72 -3.10
N HIS A 292 6.14 16.45 -3.94
CA HIS A 292 4.88 17.22 -3.96
C HIS A 292 3.99 16.86 -2.77
N GLU A 293 3.60 17.86 -1.96
CA GLU A 293 2.80 17.68 -0.74
C GLU A 293 1.43 17.03 -1.00
N GLU A 294 0.83 17.30 -2.16
CA GLU A 294 -0.47 16.76 -2.56
C GLU A 294 -0.45 15.25 -2.76
N THR A 295 0.72 14.66 -3.02
CA THR A 295 0.88 13.21 -3.19
C THR A 295 0.45 12.46 -1.95
N LEU A 296 0.82 12.93 -0.76
CA LEU A 296 0.45 12.26 0.49
C LEU A 296 -1.07 12.26 0.68
N THR A 297 -1.70 13.41 0.41
CA THR A 297 -3.17 13.54 0.47
C THR A 297 -3.84 12.60 -0.52
N TRP A 298 -3.31 12.52 -1.75
CA TRP A 298 -3.81 11.61 -2.76
C TRP A 298 -3.69 10.14 -2.33
N VAL A 299 -2.52 9.70 -1.86
CA VAL A 299 -2.29 8.32 -1.38
C VAL A 299 -3.25 7.95 -0.24
N LEU A 300 -3.42 8.81 0.77
CA LEU A 300 -4.35 8.56 1.89
C LEU A 300 -5.81 8.43 1.42
N SER A 301 -6.18 9.15 0.37
CA SER A 301 -7.51 9.09 -0.23
C SER A 301 -7.75 7.82 -1.04
N ARG A 302 -6.74 6.94 -1.18
CA ARG A 302 -6.85 5.63 -1.84
C ARG A 302 -7.15 4.49 -0.88
N GLN A 303 -7.20 4.75 0.42
CA GLN A 303 -7.66 3.76 1.37
C GLN A 303 -9.16 3.53 1.16
N ASN A 304 -9.51 2.30 0.83
CA ASN A 304 -10.88 1.89 0.56
C ASN A 304 -11.67 1.77 1.87
N PRO A 305 -12.81 2.47 2.03
CA PRO A 305 -13.59 2.38 3.25
C PRO A 305 -14.32 1.04 3.43
N THR A 306 -14.48 0.22 2.38
CA THR A 306 -15.26 -1.02 2.43
C THR A 306 -14.43 -2.24 2.83
N ASP A 307 -13.24 -2.40 2.24
CA ASP A 307 -12.34 -3.53 2.50
C ASP A 307 -11.05 -3.13 3.24
N TYR A 308 -10.86 -1.83 3.52
CA TYR A 308 -9.83 -1.24 4.37
C TYR A 308 -8.39 -1.20 3.85
N GLY A 309 -8.10 -1.88 2.74
CA GLY A 309 -6.82 -1.79 2.05
C GLY A 309 -6.72 -0.52 1.19
N PHE A 310 -5.70 -0.47 0.32
CA PHE A 310 -5.57 0.58 -0.69
C PHE A 310 -5.82 0.04 -2.10
N ALA A 311 -6.43 0.88 -2.94
CA ALA A 311 -6.76 0.56 -4.32
C ALA A 311 -6.48 1.74 -5.27
N ASP A 312 -6.16 1.42 -6.52
CA ASP A 312 -6.14 2.42 -7.60
C ASP A 312 -7.56 2.79 -8.01
N VAL A 313 -7.72 3.99 -8.57
CA VAL A 313 -9.02 4.44 -9.08
C VAL A 313 -9.38 3.61 -10.30
N SER A 314 -10.47 2.83 -10.21
CA SER A 314 -11.08 2.24 -11.39
C SER A 314 -11.94 3.30 -12.10
N SER A 315 -11.89 3.36 -13.43
CA SER A 315 -12.85 4.17 -14.17
C SER A 315 -14.25 3.57 -14.05
N GLY A 316 -15.16 4.26 -13.37
CA GLY A 316 -16.59 3.94 -13.34
C GLY A 316 -17.15 3.69 -11.94
N ASN A 317 -18.31 3.03 -11.88
CA ASN A 317 -18.97 2.64 -10.62
C ASN A 317 -18.49 1.27 -10.10
N ALA A 318 -17.37 0.76 -10.60
CA ALA A 318 -16.84 -0.50 -10.11
C ALA A 318 -16.34 -0.27 -8.67
N GLU A 319 -16.80 -1.10 -7.74
CA GLU A 319 -16.26 -1.11 -6.38
C GLU A 319 -14.73 -1.23 -6.47
N LEU A 320 -14.04 -0.32 -5.79
CA LEU A 320 -12.60 -0.40 -5.66
C LEU A 320 -12.31 -1.70 -4.91
N ILE A 321 -11.40 -2.53 -5.44
CA ILE A 321 -10.94 -3.73 -4.75
C ILE A 321 -9.51 -3.44 -4.34
N SER A 322 -9.28 -3.43 -3.03
CA SER A 322 -7.95 -3.22 -2.49
C SER A 322 -7.06 -4.42 -2.73
N SER A 323 -5.76 -4.17 -2.83
CA SER A 323 -4.73 -5.18 -3.01
C SER A 323 -3.67 -5.03 -1.93
N ALA A 324 -3.11 -6.15 -1.47
CA ALA A 324 -1.97 -6.16 -0.57
C ALA A 324 -0.76 -5.44 -1.18
N LYS A 325 -0.51 -5.62 -2.48
CA LYS A 325 0.57 -4.94 -3.21
C LYS A 325 0.35 -3.43 -3.24
N LEU A 326 -0.84 -2.98 -3.61
CA LEU A 326 -1.17 -1.55 -3.64
C LEU A 326 -1.12 -0.92 -2.25
N SER A 327 -1.55 -1.67 -1.22
CA SER A 327 -1.42 -1.26 0.17
C SER A 327 0.03 -1.12 0.59
N TYR A 328 0.92 -2.03 0.18
CA TYR A 328 2.35 -1.91 0.46
C TYR A 328 2.95 -0.65 -0.19
N TYR A 329 2.60 -0.36 -1.44
CA TYR A 329 3.07 0.84 -2.14
C TYR A 329 2.56 2.12 -1.46
N ALA A 330 1.29 2.14 -1.05
CA ALA A 330 0.70 3.26 -0.32
C ALA A 330 1.41 3.48 1.04
N VAL A 331 1.55 2.44 1.85
CA VAL A 331 2.19 2.51 3.17
C VAL A 331 3.65 2.94 3.06
N SER A 332 4.40 2.37 2.12
CA SER A 332 5.80 2.73 1.91
C SER A 332 5.93 4.18 1.47
N THR A 333 5.02 4.68 0.62
CA THR A 333 4.97 6.10 0.24
C THR A 333 4.64 6.98 1.45
N ILE A 334 3.67 6.59 2.28
CA ILE A 334 3.33 7.34 3.51
C ILE A 334 4.54 7.46 4.43
N LEU A 335 5.26 6.35 4.66
CA LEU A 335 6.46 6.33 5.52
C LEU A 335 7.60 7.18 4.96
N LEU A 336 7.66 7.38 3.65
CA LEU A 336 8.63 8.28 3.02
C LEU A 336 8.38 9.75 3.39
N TYR A 337 7.10 10.15 3.50
CA TYR A 337 6.73 11.52 3.91
C TYR A 337 6.73 11.70 5.44
N ASP A 338 6.32 10.66 6.17
CA ASP A 338 6.22 10.68 7.63
C ASP A 338 6.63 9.31 8.20
N SER A 339 7.88 9.21 8.65
CA SER A 339 8.43 7.98 9.26
C SER A 339 7.73 7.59 10.57
N GLU A 340 6.98 8.51 11.20
CA GLU A 340 6.23 8.26 12.43
C GLU A 340 4.73 8.07 12.18
N ALA A 341 4.30 7.93 10.91
CA ALA A 341 2.90 7.83 10.51
C ALA A 341 2.12 6.70 11.22
N PHE A 342 2.80 5.62 11.62
CA PHE A 342 2.23 4.46 12.32
C PHE A 342 2.50 4.45 13.83
N SER A 343 3.15 5.49 14.37
CA SER A 343 3.47 5.56 15.80
C SER A 343 2.21 5.55 16.68
N THR A 344 2.41 5.33 17.98
CA THR A 344 1.32 5.40 18.98
C THR A 344 0.90 6.85 19.31
N SER A 345 1.57 7.85 18.72
CA SER A 345 1.25 9.26 18.91
C SER A 345 -0.14 9.59 18.38
N ARG A 346 -0.97 10.31 19.14
CA ARG A 346 -2.33 10.71 18.69
C ARG A 346 -2.33 11.48 17.36
N ASN A 347 -1.23 12.18 17.05
CA ASN A 347 -1.12 12.98 15.83
C ASN A 347 -0.50 12.21 14.66
N ALA A 348 -0.16 10.92 14.84
CA ALA A 348 0.33 10.10 13.75
C ALA A 348 -0.76 9.97 12.68
N LEU A 349 -0.36 10.10 11.42
CA LEU A 349 -1.27 10.16 10.28
C LEU A 349 -2.24 8.97 10.22
N MET A 350 -1.76 7.76 10.53
CA MET A 350 -2.58 6.54 10.49
C MET A 350 -3.46 6.33 11.73
N ASN A 351 -3.36 7.22 12.73
CA ASN A 351 -4.28 7.27 13.86
C ASN A 351 -5.50 8.18 13.57
N GLU A 352 -5.57 8.81 12.39
CA GLU A 352 -6.77 9.53 11.97
C GLU A 352 -7.98 8.58 11.97
N GLU A 353 -9.07 9.03 12.58
CA GLU A 353 -10.34 8.32 12.60
C GLU A 353 -11.02 8.43 11.23
N ILE A 354 -11.18 7.30 10.54
CA ILE A 354 -12.10 7.23 9.40
C ILE A 354 -13.48 6.92 9.96
N TRP A 355 -14.39 7.87 9.77
CA TRP A 355 -15.79 7.61 9.97
C TRP A 355 -16.28 6.76 8.81
N GLN A 356 -16.67 5.52 9.11
CA GLN A 356 -17.41 4.65 8.18
C GLN A 356 -18.82 5.23 7.97
N LEU A 357 -18.87 6.38 7.29
CA LEU A 357 -20.08 7.01 6.76
C LEU A 357 -20.41 6.44 5.37
N GLU A 358 -19.95 5.22 5.06
CA GLU A 358 -20.79 4.27 4.31
C GLU A 358 -21.99 3.87 5.19
N THR A 359 -22.67 4.86 5.71
CA THR A 359 -24.06 4.78 6.07
C THR A 359 -24.73 4.19 4.85
N ASN A 360 -25.14 2.94 4.99
CA ASN A 360 -26.41 2.48 4.50
C ASN A 360 -27.26 3.73 4.19
N PRO A 361 -27.58 4.05 2.92
CA PRO A 361 -28.28 5.29 2.58
C PRO A 361 -29.54 5.48 3.43
N TRP A 362 -30.12 4.38 3.93
CA TRP A 362 -31.22 4.37 4.88
C TRP A 362 -30.88 4.92 6.27
N ALA A 363 -29.64 4.83 6.74
CA ALA A 363 -29.15 5.44 7.97
C ALA A 363 -29.05 6.97 7.85
N ILE A 364 -28.39 7.53 6.83
CA ILE A 364 -28.41 9.00 6.58
C ILE A 364 -29.85 9.46 6.37
N THR A 365 -30.59 8.78 5.51
CA THR A 365 -31.99 9.11 5.25
C THR A 365 -32.82 9.04 6.53
N GLY A 366 -32.57 8.05 7.39
CA GLY A 366 -33.19 7.90 8.70
C GLY A 366 -32.87 9.06 9.65
N ILE A 367 -31.60 9.51 9.70
CA ILE A 367 -31.18 10.69 10.48
C ILE A 367 -31.87 11.95 9.96
N VAL A 368 -31.87 12.17 8.64
CA VAL A 368 -32.48 13.35 8.00
C VAL A 368 -33.99 13.37 8.24
N ILE A 369 -34.69 12.26 7.99
CA ILE A 369 -36.14 12.14 8.24
C ILE A 369 -36.45 12.31 9.73
N GLY A 370 -35.65 11.69 10.60
CA GLY A 370 -35.77 11.80 12.06
C GLY A 370 -35.64 13.26 12.54
N SER A 371 -34.67 14.00 12.01
CA SER A 371 -34.49 15.43 12.31
C SER A 371 -35.64 16.29 11.79
N ILE A 372 -36.11 16.06 10.56
CA ILE A 372 -37.26 16.78 9.99
C ILE A 372 -38.52 16.53 10.82
N ALA A 373 -38.80 15.27 11.18
CA ALA A 373 -39.95 14.91 12.01
C ALA A 373 -39.89 15.57 13.40
N THR A 374 -38.70 15.62 14.00
CA THR A 374 -38.47 16.28 15.29
C THR A 374 -38.77 17.78 15.21
N VAL A 375 -38.25 18.47 14.20
CA VAL A 375 -38.51 19.91 13.97
C VAL A 375 -40.00 20.17 13.72
N ALA A 376 -40.67 19.36 12.91
CA ALA A 376 -42.10 19.49 12.63
C ALA A 376 -42.96 19.34 13.89
N LEU A 377 -42.60 18.37 14.77
CA LEU A 377 -43.29 18.17 16.05
C LEU A 377 -43.09 19.33 17.01
N ILE A 378 -41.89 19.93 17.05
CA ILE A 378 -41.60 21.14 17.84
C ILE A 378 -42.47 22.30 17.34
N ILE A 379 -42.50 22.58 16.03
CA ILE A 379 -43.30 23.65 15.43
C ILE A 379 -44.80 23.44 15.73
N PHE A 380 -45.30 22.23 15.54
CA PHE A 380 -46.69 21.89 15.83
C PHE A 380 -47.02 22.07 17.32
N GLY A 381 -46.10 21.68 18.21
CA GLY A 381 -46.20 21.90 19.65
C GLY A 381 -46.34 23.38 20.01
N ILE A 382 -45.49 24.23 19.44
CA ILE A 382 -45.50 25.69 19.63
C ILE A 382 -46.80 26.30 19.10
N TYR A 383 -47.20 25.96 17.87
CA TYR A 383 -48.43 26.44 17.25
C TYR A 383 -49.66 26.12 18.11
N LYS A 384 -49.77 24.87 18.59
CA LYS A 384 -50.88 24.43 19.42
C LYS A 384 -50.88 25.06 20.81
N TYR A 385 -49.70 25.36 21.37
CA TYR A 385 -49.58 26.08 22.63
C TYR A 385 -50.08 27.53 22.47
N ARG A 386 -49.66 28.21 21.40
CA ARG A 386 -50.03 29.59 21.12
C ARG A 386 -51.53 29.79 20.86
N ASN A 387 -52.18 28.85 20.17
CA ASN A 387 -53.64 28.91 19.91
C ASN A 387 -54.53 28.48 21.09
N ARG A 388 -53.95 28.14 22.25
CA ARG A 388 -54.71 27.83 23.48
C ARG A 388 -54.71 28.95 24.50
N ILE A 389 -53.82 29.93 24.32
CA ILE A 389 -53.83 31.21 25.01
C ILE A 389 -54.74 32.12 24.20
#